data_AF-A0AAN9NUH0-F1
#
_entry.id   AF-A0AAN9NUH0-F1
#
_cell.length_a   1.000
_cell.length_b   1.000
_cell.length_c   1.000
_cell.angle_alpha   90.00
_cell.angle_beta   90.00
_cell.angle_gamma   90.00
#
_symmetry.space_group_name_H-M   'P 1'
#
loop_
_entity.id
_entity.type
_entity.pdbx_description
1 polymer ?
#
loop_
_entity_poly.entity_id
_entity_poly.type
_entity_poly.pdbx_seq_one_letter_code
_entity_poly.pdbx_strand_id
1 'polypeptide(L)' 'MALSKLILASLLASLLLLHLVDAHQSVQEQMQGSLLQKIDCNQACGVRCRLSSRPNLCKRACGTCCQRCNCVPPGTSGN' A
#
# COMPACT_ATOMS: atom_id res chain seq x y z
N MET A 1 26.06 -33.61 -19.24
CA MET A 1 25.84 -33.51 -17.78
C MET A 1 26.17 -32.14 -17.18
N ALA A 2 27.05 -31.32 -17.78
CA ALA A 2 27.31 -29.95 -17.32
C ALA A 2 26.27 -28.94 -17.83
N LEU A 3 25.89 -29.03 -19.12
CA LEU A 3 24.93 -28.11 -19.75
C LEU A 3 23.54 -28.17 -19.12
N SER A 4 23.04 -29.37 -18.78
CA SER A 4 21.76 -29.54 -18.09
C SER A 4 21.75 -28.91 -16.70
N LYS A 5 22.89 -28.94 -15.99
CA LYS A 5 23.05 -28.30 -14.67
C LYS A 5 23.09 -26.77 -14.77
N LEU A 6 23.71 -26.24 -15.83
CA LEU A 6 23.71 -24.80 -16.10
C LEU A 6 22.32 -24.28 -16.46
N ILE A 7 21.56 -25.04 -17.26
CA ILE A 7 20.17 -24.70 -17.61
C ILE A 7 19.29 -24.70 -16.35
N LEU A 8 19.41 -25.73 -15.50
CA LEU A 8 18.67 -25.80 -14.23
C LEU A 8 19.02 -24.64 -13.29
N ALA A 9 20.32 -24.30 -13.17
CA ALA A 9 20.75 -23.17 -12.36
C ALA A 9 20.20 -21.83 -12.87
N SER A 10 20.22 -21.63 -14.20
CA SER A 10 19.65 -20.43 -14.82
C SER A 10 18.13 -20.32 -14.61
N LEU A 11 17.39 -21.43 -14.76
CA LEU A 11 15.93 -21.44 -14.54
C LEU A 11 15.58 -21.12 -13.09
N LEU A 12 16.30 -21.71 -12.13
CA LEU A 12 16.10 -21.45 -10.70
C LEU A 12 16.41 -19.99 -10.34
N ALA A 13 17.47 -19.41 -10.92
CA ALA A 13 17.79 -18.00 -10.72
C ALA A 13 16.69 -17.08 -11.25
N SER A 14 16.14 -17.36 -12.44
CA SER A 14 15.02 -16.60 -13.01
C SER A 14 13.74 -16.70 -12.18
N LEU A 15 13.41 -17.87 -11.65
CA LEU A 15 12.26 -18.08 -10.75
C LEU A 15 12.42 -17.28 -9.45
N LEU A 16 13.62 -17.29 -8.85
CA LEU A 16 13.89 -16.55 -7.63
C LEU A 16 13.75 -15.04 -7.83
N LEU A 17 14.20 -14.52 -8.97
CA LEU A 17 14.03 -13.11 -9.34
C LEU A 17 12.56 -12.72 -9.50
N LEU A 18 11.73 -13.59 -10.10
CA LEU A 18 10.29 -13.35 -10.23
C LEU A 18 9.60 -13.29 -8.86
N HIS A 19 9.93 -14.19 -7.93
CA HIS A 19 9.39 -14.15 -6.57
C HIS A 19 9.82 -12.90 -5.78
N LEU A 20 11.03 -12.41 -6.01
CA LEU A 20 11.52 -11.19 -5.36
C LEU A 20 10.78 -9.93 -5.84
N VAL A 21 10.44 -9.89 -7.14
CA VAL A 21 9.63 -8.81 -7.72
C VAL A 21 8.21 -8.83 -7.16
N ASP A 22 7.59 -10.00 -7.03
CA ASP A 22 6.22 -10.15 -6.50
C ASP A 22 6.13 -9.73 -5.02
N ALA A 23 7.14 -10.09 -4.21
CA ALA A 23 7.22 -9.68 -2.80
C ALA A 23 7.21 -8.16 -2.62
N HIS A 24 7.80 -7.40 -3.55
CA HIS A 24 7.78 -5.94 -3.51
C HIS A 24 6.38 -5.35 -3.75
N GLN A 25 5.52 -6.06 -4.49
CA GLN A 25 4.21 -5.58 -4.90
C GLN A 25 3.22 -5.49 -3.73
N SER A 26 3.43 -6.28 -2.68
CA SER A 26 2.63 -6.28 -1.44
C SER A 26 2.76 -5.02 -0.56
N VAL A 27 3.78 -4.19 -0.79
CA VAL A 27 3.99 -2.91 -0.07
C VAL A 27 3.45 -1.72 -0.87
N GLN A 28 3.18 -1.91 -2.17
CA GLN A 28 3.08 -0.82 -3.11
C GLN A 28 1.64 -0.39 -3.45
N GLU A 29 0.65 -1.27 -3.29
CA GLU A 29 -0.76 -0.96 -3.58
C GLU A 29 -1.37 0.13 -2.65
N GLN A 30 -0.72 0.46 -1.53
CA GLN A 30 -1.18 1.54 -0.64
C GLN A 30 -0.38 2.85 -0.76
N MET A 31 0.74 2.85 -1.49
CA MET A 31 1.61 4.02 -1.62
C MET A 31 1.64 4.56 -3.06
N GLN A 32 1.53 3.72 -4.09
CA GLN A 32 1.70 4.16 -5.49
C GLN A 32 0.52 4.94 -6.07
N GLY A 33 -0.65 4.91 -5.43
CA GLY A 33 -1.73 5.84 -5.76
C GLY A 33 -1.39 7.30 -5.44
N SER A 34 -0.42 7.57 -4.54
CA SER A 34 -0.24 8.89 -3.93
C SER A 34 0.70 9.85 -4.68
N LEU A 35 1.54 9.37 -5.61
CA LEU A 35 2.44 10.27 -6.34
C LEU A 35 1.77 10.94 -7.57
N LEU A 36 0.64 10.44 -8.06
CA LEU A 36 -0.05 11.05 -9.21
C LEU A 36 -1.56 11.23 -9.06
N GLN A 37 -2.22 10.53 -8.13
CA GLN A 37 -3.66 10.73 -7.92
C GLN A 37 -3.96 11.43 -6.60
N LYS A 38 -4.71 12.53 -6.70
CA LYS A 38 -5.22 13.26 -5.55
C LYS A 38 -6.28 12.40 -4.87
N ILE A 39 -6.01 11.93 -3.65
CA ILE A 39 -6.98 11.18 -2.84
C ILE A 39 -8.18 12.07 -2.45
N ASP A 40 -9.38 11.51 -2.45
CA ASP A 40 -10.54 12.15 -1.83
C ASP A 40 -10.48 12.00 -0.30
N CYS A 41 -9.89 13.01 0.35
CA CYS A 41 -9.80 13.07 1.80
C CYS A 41 -11.17 13.00 2.51
N ASN A 42 -12.24 13.52 1.90
CA ASN A 42 -13.57 13.49 2.54
C ASN A 42 -14.09 12.07 2.62
N GLN A 43 -14.00 11.33 1.50
CA GLN A 43 -14.42 9.94 1.45
C GLN A 43 -13.53 9.07 2.35
N ALA A 44 -12.20 9.19 2.22
CA ALA A 44 -11.25 8.38 2.97
C ALA A 44 -11.34 8.59 4.48
N CYS A 45 -11.37 9.85 4.94
CA CYS A 45 -11.59 10.15 6.36
C CYS A 45 -13.01 9.79 6.81
N GLY A 46 -13.99 9.79 5.90
CA GLY A 46 -15.33 9.27 6.14
C GLY A 46 -15.33 7.80 6.57
N VAL A 47 -14.59 6.97 5.84
CA VAL A 47 -14.42 5.55 6.16
C VAL A 47 -13.62 5.38 7.45
N ARG A 48 -12.45 6.03 7.57
CA ARG A 48 -11.56 5.92 8.74
C ARG A 48 -12.26 6.28 10.05
N CYS A 49 -13.11 7.30 10.03
CA CYS A 49 -13.80 7.80 11.22
C CYS A 49 -15.19 7.20 11.45
N ARG A 50 -15.62 6.22 10.64
CA ARG A 50 -16.99 5.64 10.69
C ARG A 50 -17.36 5.10 12.08
N LEU A 51 -16.43 4.48 12.79
CA LEU A 51 -16.66 3.86 14.10
C LEU A 51 -16.16 4.72 15.26
N SER A 52 -15.72 5.95 15.00
CA SER A 52 -15.30 6.86 16.06
C SER A 52 -16.52 7.33 16.85
N SER A 53 -16.42 7.35 18.18
CA SER A 53 -17.43 7.95 19.06
C SER A 53 -17.60 9.46 18.85
N ARG A 54 -16.61 10.11 18.23
CA ARG A 54 -16.61 11.55 17.89
C ARG A 54 -16.25 11.74 16.41
N PRO A 55 -17.15 11.35 15.47
CA PRO A 55 -16.82 11.25 14.05
C PRO A 55 -16.44 12.61 13.44
N ASN A 56 -17.06 13.72 13.86
CA ASN A 56 -16.73 15.06 13.34
C ASN A 56 -15.35 15.54 13.79
N LEU A 57 -14.95 15.25 15.03
CA LEU A 57 -13.63 15.58 15.54
C LEU A 57 -12.55 14.73 14.84
N CYS A 58 -12.80 13.42 14.70
CA CYS A 58 -11.93 12.51 13.97
C CYS A 58 -11.74 12.95 12.51
N LYS A 59 -12.84 13.23 11.79
CA LYS A 59 -12.80 13.68 10.39
C LYS A 59 -11.98 14.95 10.21
N ARG A 60 -12.10 15.91 11.15
CA ARG A 60 -11.32 17.15 11.13
C ARG A 60 -9.82 16.88 11.25
N ALA A 61 -9.42 16.08 12.23
CA ALA A 61 -8.01 15.73 12.44
C ALA A 61 -7.44 14.93 11.26
N CYS A 62 -8.18 13.90 10.81
CA CYS A 62 -7.83 13.10 9.64
C CYS A 62 -7.69 13.97 8.39
N GLY A 63 -8.62 14.90 8.15
CA GLY A 63 -8.62 15.78 6.99
C GLY A 63 -7.40 16.70 6.95
N THR A 64 -6.98 17.25 8.09
CA THR A 64 -5.74 18.04 8.17
C THR A 64 -4.50 17.21 7.82
N CYS A 65 -4.41 15.99 8.33
CA CYS A 65 -3.30 15.09 7.97
C CYS A 65 -3.35 14.69 6.49
N CYS A 66 -4.52 14.37 5.98
CA CYS A 66 -4.71 13.96 4.59
C CYS A 66 -4.36 15.08 3.60
N GLN A 67 -4.72 16.33 3.87
CA GLN A 67 -4.34 17.45 3.00
C GLN A 67 -2.82 17.68 2.94
N ARG A 68 -2.09 17.34 4.01
CA ARG A 68 -0.63 17.49 4.08
C ARG A 68 0.08 16.31 3.45
N CYS A 69 -0.36 15.09 3.78
CA CYS A 69 0.35 13.85 3.47
C CYS A 69 -0.25 13.10 2.27
N ASN A 70 -1.41 13.53 1.76
CA ASN A 70 -2.18 12.85 0.71
C ASN A 70 -2.38 11.34 0.97
N CYS A 71 -2.59 10.98 2.25
CA CYS A 71 -2.73 9.61 2.69
C CYS A 71 -3.71 9.51 3.88
N VAL A 72 -4.47 8.42 3.93
CA VAL A 72 -5.30 8.01 5.07
C VAL A 72 -5.09 6.51 5.31
N PRO A 73 -4.65 6.08 6.51
CA PRO A 73 -4.44 4.66 6.78
C PRO A 73 -5.74 3.85 6.71
N PRO A 74 -5.69 2.58 6.29
CA PRO A 74 -6.88 1.73 6.17
C PRO A 74 -7.48 1.37 7.53
N GLY A 75 -8.73 0.91 7.55
CA GLY A 75 -9.43 0.54 8.78
C GLY A 75 -9.96 1.75 9.56
N THR A 76 -10.40 1.52 10.81
CA THR A 76 -11.05 2.55 11.64
C THR A 76 -10.37 2.79 12.99
N SER A 77 -9.27 2.07 13.26
CA SER A 77 -8.45 2.15 14.46
C SER A 77 -7.09 1.51 14.16
N GLY A 78 -6.02 1.94 14.85
CA GLY A 78 -4.65 1.48 14.58
C GLY A 78 -4.18 1.75 13.15
N ASN A 79 -3.02 1.21 12.77
CA ASN A 79 -2.30 1.47 11.51
C ASN A 79 -1.72 2.89 11.43
#